data_AF-A0A2Z5WZ57-F1
#
_entry.id   AF-A0A2Z5WZ57-F1
#
_cell.length_a   1.000
_cell.length_b   1.000
_cell.length_c   1.000
_cell.angle_alpha   90.00
_cell.angle_beta   90.00
_cell.angle_gamma   90.00
#
_symmetry.space_group_name_H-M   'P 1'
#
loop_
_entity.id
_entity.type
_entity.pdbx_description
1 polymer ?
#
loop_
_entity_poly.entity_id
_entity_poly.type
_entity_poly.pdbx_seq_one_letter_code
_entity_poly.pdbx_strand_id
1 'polypeptide(L)'
;MSSSLDSEQDKTIPLSHAYAKRRETRIETSPTELEQILTRVVNKEVTEKIVRLEKSIDRMVAQFQAIQSGESEDAALRVTTDLESADIALANIQLNQEDYYPYTCGMIAERLGISTHKVVGAIKKLSMRGNTSYHKCFQIGVKSFTHKYSEEALIKIKKEVESSNL
;
A
#
# COMPACT_ATOMS: atom_id res chain seq x y z
N MET A 1 14.26 -64.65 17.19
CA MET A 1 14.64 -63.76 18.31
C MET A 1 13.91 -62.44 18.13
N SER A 2 13.59 -61.81 19.25
CA SER A 2 12.39 -61.03 19.50
C SER A 2 12.28 -59.66 18.85
N SER A 3 11.01 -59.27 18.66
CA SER A 3 10.46 -57.97 18.26
C SER A 3 10.78 -56.84 19.24
N SER A 4 11.08 -55.64 18.72
CA SER A 4 10.94 -54.38 19.47
C SER A 4 10.66 -53.23 18.49
N LEU A 5 9.45 -53.20 17.94
CA LEU A 5 8.84 -51.99 17.39
C LEU A 5 8.12 -51.30 18.55
N ASP A 6 8.89 -50.56 19.37
CA ASP A 6 8.30 -49.71 20.41
C ASP A 6 8.05 -48.32 19.85
N SER A 7 6.78 -47.96 19.96
CA SER A 7 6.12 -46.74 19.57
C SER A 7 6.78 -45.48 20.13
N GLU A 8 7.29 -44.61 19.26
CA GLU A 8 7.41 -43.18 19.57
C GLU A 8 6.00 -42.58 19.65
N GLN A 9 5.38 -42.75 20.81
CA GLN A 9 4.15 -42.06 21.15
C GLN A 9 4.42 -40.56 21.20
N ASP A 10 3.74 -39.88 20.29
CA ASP A 10 3.40 -38.46 20.25
C ASP A 10 3.13 -37.92 21.67
N LYS A 11 4.16 -37.34 22.30
CA LYS A 11 4.03 -36.71 23.61
C LYS A 11 3.36 -35.35 23.43
N THR A 12 2.04 -35.36 23.27
CA THR A 12 1.22 -34.16 23.44
C THR A 12 1.50 -33.56 24.80
N ILE A 13 2.17 -32.41 24.80
CA ILE A 13 2.49 -31.66 26.02
C ILE A 13 1.16 -31.20 26.64
N PRO A 14 0.90 -31.48 27.92
CA PRO A 14 -0.31 -31.01 28.59
C PRO A 14 -0.43 -29.48 28.46
N LEU A 15 -1.63 -28.98 28.17
CA LEU A 15 -1.90 -27.54 28.00
C LEU A 15 -1.38 -26.71 29.19
N SER A 16 -1.41 -27.25 30.41
CA SER A 16 -0.86 -26.63 31.62
C SER A 16 0.65 -26.35 31.53
N HIS A 17 1.44 -27.26 30.94
CA HIS A 17 2.87 -27.05 30.68
C HIS A 17 3.10 -26.09 29.51
N ALA A 18 2.22 -26.08 28.50
CA ALA A 18 2.30 -25.11 27.41
C ALA A 18 2.04 -23.67 27.91
N TYR A 19 1.12 -23.48 28.87
CA TYR A 19 0.87 -22.19 29.51
C TYR A 19 2.04 -21.71 30.37
N ALA A 20 2.69 -22.60 31.12
CA ALA A 20 3.89 -22.28 31.90
C ALA A 20 5.04 -21.83 30.99
N LYS A 21 5.28 -22.57 29.90
CA LYS A 21 6.35 -22.27 28.92
C LYS A 21 6.09 -21.00 28.10
N ARG A 22 4.82 -20.64 27.87
CA ARG A 22 4.42 -19.35 27.25
C ARG A 22 4.62 -18.15 28.18
N ARG A 23 4.48 -18.34 29.49
CA ARG A 23 4.76 -17.28 30.48
C ARG A 23 6.26 -17.00 30.60
N GLU A 24 7.10 -18.03 30.47
CA GLU A 24 8.57 -17.89 30.45
C GLU A 24 9.10 -17.22 29.17
N THR A 25 8.36 -17.33 28.05
CA THR A 25 8.69 -16.68 26.76
C THR A 25 7.98 -15.33 26.59
N ARG A 26 7.69 -14.64 27.69
CA ARG A 26 7.32 -13.23 27.61
C ARG A 26 8.61 -12.44 27.37
N ILE A 27 8.85 -12.08 26.11
CA ILE A 27 9.94 -11.18 25.75
C ILE A 27 9.58 -9.82 26.35
N GLU A 28 10.05 -9.57 27.57
CA GLU A 28 10.05 -8.25 28.20
C GLU A 28 11.07 -7.39 27.46
N THR A 29 10.71 -6.93 26.25
CA THR A 29 11.49 -5.89 25.59
C THR A 29 11.29 -4.61 26.36
N SER A 30 12.39 -4.06 26.87
CA SER A 30 12.33 -2.76 27.54
C SER A 30 11.84 -1.70 26.53
N PRO A 31 11.12 -0.66 26.97
CA PRO A 31 10.68 0.41 26.07
C PRO A 31 11.83 1.03 25.26
N THR A 32 13.02 1.07 25.84
CA THR A 32 14.29 1.46 25.19
C THR A 32 14.71 0.54 24.03
N GLU A 33 14.49 -0.77 24.13
CA GLU A 33 14.82 -1.70 23.03
C GLU A 33 13.82 -1.57 21.88
N LEU A 34 12.53 -1.36 22.18
CA LEU A 34 11.51 -1.11 21.16
C LEU A 34 11.79 0.19 20.39
N GLU A 35 12.20 1.25 21.09
CA GLU A 35 12.58 2.52 20.48
C GLU A 35 13.82 2.38 19.59
N GLN A 36 14.82 1.60 20.03
CA GLN A 36 16.00 1.28 19.21
C GLN A 36 15.64 0.47 17.96
N ILE A 37 14.73 -0.49 18.06
CA ILE A 37 14.26 -1.30 16.93
C ILE A 37 13.50 -0.43 15.93
N LEU A 38 12.55 0.37 16.40
CA LEU A 38 11.77 1.28 15.54
C LEU A 38 12.68 2.27 14.81
N THR A 39 13.64 2.87 15.53
CA THR A 39 14.62 3.79 14.93
C THR A 39 15.47 3.10 13.87
N ARG A 40 15.90 1.85 14.09
CA ARG A 40 16.66 1.08 13.08
C ARG A 40 15.83 0.75 11.85
N VAL A 41 14.57 0.34 12.02
CA VAL A 41 13.67 -0.01 10.90
C VAL A 41 13.37 1.22 10.07
N VAL A 42 13.00 2.33 10.71
CA VAL A 42 12.72 3.60 10.03
C VAL A 42 13.96 4.12 9.29
N ASN A 43 15.13 4.11 9.95
CA ASN A 43 16.37 4.54 9.31
C ASN A 43 16.74 3.65 8.12
N LYS A 44 16.49 2.33 8.19
CA LYS A 44 16.74 1.42 7.07
C LYS A 44 15.83 1.72 5.88
N GLU A 45 14.53 1.87 6.10
CA GLU A 45 13.57 2.19 5.02
C GLU A 45 13.85 3.55 4.38
N VAL A 46 14.18 4.56 5.20
CA VAL A 46 14.54 5.89 4.71
C VAL A 46 15.84 5.82 3.89
N THR A 47 16.84 5.08 4.36
CA THR A 47 18.11 4.90 3.64
C THR A 47 17.91 4.20 2.30
N GLU A 48 17.09 3.15 2.24
CA GLU A 48 16.77 2.45 0.99
C GLU A 48 16.07 3.36 -0.02
N LYS A 49 15.17 4.23 0.45
CA LYS A 49 14.51 5.24 -0.39
C LYS A 49 15.50 6.28 -0.90
N ILE A 50 16.42 6.75 -0.06
CA ILE A 50 17.48 7.69 -0.46
C ILE A 50 18.36 7.07 -1.54
N VAL A 51 18.86 5.84 -1.33
CA VAL A 51 19.69 5.13 -2.31
C VAL A 51 18.97 4.92 -3.65
N ARG A 52 17.66 4.66 -3.62
CA ARG A 52 16.85 4.56 -4.85
C ARG A 52 16.74 5.90 -5.56
N LEU A 53 16.55 6.99 -4.83
CA LEU A 53 16.47 8.34 -5.40
C LEU A 53 17.81 8.77 -5.99
N GLU A 54 18.92 8.53 -5.29
CA GLU A 54 20.28 8.78 -5.80
C GLU A 54 20.52 8.06 -7.12
N LYS A 55 20.24 6.75 -7.20
CA LYS A 55 20.34 5.98 -8.45
C LYS A 55 19.44 6.52 -9.56
N SER A 56 18.28 7.06 -9.23
CA SER A 56 17.39 7.67 -10.21
C SER A 56 17.94 8.99 -10.74
N ILE A 57 18.51 9.82 -9.86
CA ILE A 57 19.13 11.09 -10.21
C ILE A 57 20.38 10.86 -11.05
N ASP A 58 21.25 9.92 -10.67
CA ASP A 58 22.46 9.59 -11.42
C ASP A 58 22.14 9.15 -12.86
N ARG A 59 21.06 8.38 -13.04
CA ARG A 59 20.58 7.99 -14.37
C ARG A 59 20.12 9.21 -15.19
N MET A 60 19.35 10.12 -14.58
CA MET A 60 18.91 11.33 -15.27
C MET A 60 20.10 12.23 -15.63
N VAL A 61 21.07 12.39 -14.74
CA VAL A 61 22.28 13.21 -14.99
C VAL A 61 23.13 12.59 -16.10
N ALA A 62 23.36 11.28 -16.07
CA ALA A 62 24.08 10.57 -17.14
C ALA A 62 23.37 10.72 -18.49
N GLN A 63 22.03 10.70 -18.51
CA GLN A 63 21.24 10.94 -19.71
C GLN A 63 21.41 12.38 -20.23
N PHE A 64 21.35 13.40 -19.36
CA PHE A 64 21.59 14.78 -19.77
C PHE A 64 23.00 14.99 -20.32
N GLN A 65 24.01 14.35 -19.72
CA GLN A 65 25.38 14.41 -20.22
C GLN A 65 25.53 13.73 -21.58
N ALA A 66 24.89 12.57 -21.79
CA ALA A 66 24.88 11.87 -23.08
C ALA A 66 24.14 12.63 -24.19
N ILE A 67 23.08 13.38 -23.84
CA ILE A 67 22.41 14.31 -24.77
C ILE A 67 23.34 15.47 -25.11
N GLN A 68 24.02 16.04 -24.12
CA GLN A 68 24.94 17.17 -24.32
C GLN A 68 26.17 16.78 -25.14
N SER A 69 26.66 15.53 -25.01
CA SER A 69 27.77 15.01 -25.82
C SER A 69 27.35 14.54 -27.21
N GLY A 70 26.04 14.47 -27.49
CA GLY A 70 25.49 14.01 -28.79
C GLY A 70 25.62 12.50 -29.00
N GLU A 71 25.87 11.72 -27.95
CA GLU A 71 26.13 10.27 -28.02
C GLU A 71 24.87 9.41 -27.80
N SER A 72 23.70 10.01 -27.54
CA SER A 72 22.49 9.25 -27.25
C SER A 72 21.66 8.93 -28.50
N GLU A 73 21.87 7.73 -29.07
CA GLU A 73 20.87 6.97 -29.84
C GLU A 73 20.05 6.05 -28.91
N ASP A 74 19.60 6.54 -27.75
CA ASP A 74 18.79 5.72 -26.85
C ASP A 74 17.30 5.79 -27.24
N ALA A 75 16.69 4.64 -27.53
CA ALA A 75 15.30 4.52 -27.98
C ALA A 75 14.30 5.13 -26.98
N ALA A 76 14.67 5.25 -25.71
CA ALA A 76 13.88 5.92 -24.67
C ALA A 76 13.75 7.45 -24.88
N LEU A 77 14.64 8.10 -25.65
CA LEU A 77 14.62 9.54 -25.93
C LEU A 77 13.87 9.91 -27.22
N ARG A 78 13.61 8.95 -28.13
CA ARG A 78 12.60 9.16 -29.20
C ARG A 78 11.19 9.35 -28.63
N VAL A 79 10.93 8.76 -27.46
CA VAL A 79 9.63 8.80 -26.79
C VAL A 79 9.24 10.22 -26.34
N THR A 80 10.18 11.15 -26.15
CA THR A 80 9.85 12.52 -25.73
C THR A 80 9.68 13.50 -26.89
N THR A 81 10.07 13.13 -28.11
CA THR A 81 9.97 14.00 -29.30
C THR A 81 8.83 13.62 -30.23
N ASP A 82 8.43 12.35 -30.28
CA ASP A 82 7.21 11.92 -30.95
C ASP A 82 6.03 11.86 -29.96
N LEU A 83 5.17 12.88 -29.98
CA LEU A 83 3.97 12.98 -29.12
C LEU A 83 3.11 11.70 -29.14
N GLU A 84 3.06 10.99 -30.27
CA GLU A 84 2.27 9.76 -30.44
C GLU A 84 2.91 8.56 -29.73
N SER A 85 4.23 8.56 -29.53
CA SER A 85 4.96 7.46 -28.86
C SER A 85 5.03 7.63 -27.35
N ALA A 86 4.95 8.87 -26.86
CA ALA A 86 4.82 9.18 -25.44
C ALA A 86 3.56 8.55 -24.83
N ASP A 87 2.44 8.59 -25.56
CA ASP A 87 1.18 7.97 -25.15
C ASP A 87 1.31 6.44 -25.04
N ILE A 88 2.10 5.81 -25.91
CA ILE A 88 2.32 4.35 -25.90
C ILE A 88 3.21 3.92 -24.72
N ALA A 89 4.23 4.73 -24.38
CA ALA A 89 5.08 4.45 -23.22
C ALA A 89 4.36 4.67 -21.88
N LEU A 90 3.49 5.68 -21.79
CA LEU A 90 2.60 5.90 -20.65
C LEU A 90 1.52 4.81 -20.54
N ALA A 91 0.98 4.34 -21.67
CA ALA A 91 -0.02 3.26 -21.71
C ALA A 91 0.52 1.92 -21.19
N ASN A 92 1.83 1.69 -21.23
CA ASN A 92 2.45 0.46 -20.75
C ASN A 92 2.84 0.49 -19.27
N ILE A 93 2.67 1.61 -18.57
CA ILE A 93 2.75 1.64 -17.11
C ILE A 93 1.44 1.05 -16.58
N GLN A 94 1.43 -0.26 -16.32
CA GLN A 94 0.37 -0.90 -15.54
C GLN A 94 0.44 -0.41 -14.10
N LEU A 95 -0.14 0.77 -13.85
CA LEU A 95 -0.44 1.22 -12.50
C LEU A 95 -1.45 0.24 -11.90
N ASN A 96 -1.19 -0.21 -10.67
CA ASN A 96 -2.09 -1.13 -10.00
C ASN A 96 -3.45 -0.44 -9.87
N GLN A 97 -4.53 -1.16 -10.17
CA GLN A 97 -5.88 -0.57 -10.13
C GLN A 97 -6.23 0.01 -8.75
N GLU A 98 -5.53 -0.40 -7.69
CA GLU A 98 -5.66 0.14 -6.35
C GLU A 98 -5.17 1.58 -6.21
N ASP A 99 -4.21 2.03 -7.03
CA ASP A 99 -3.65 3.37 -6.97
C ASP A 99 -4.67 4.43 -7.44
N TYR A 100 -5.61 4.04 -8.31
CA TYR A 100 -6.70 4.90 -8.79
C TYR A 100 -7.86 5.04 -7.80
N TYR A 101 -7.93 4.15 -6.81
CA TYR A 101 -8.96 4.16 -5.75
C TYR A 101 -8.29 4.14 -4.39
N PRO A 102 -7.60 5.21 -3.99
CA PRO A 102 -6.77 5.19 -2.79
C PRO A 102 -7.58 5.28 -1.49
N TYR A 103 -8.85 5.69 -1.55
CA TYR A 103 -9.60 6.05 -0.34
C TYR A 103 -10.62 5.01 0.09
N THR A 104 -10.60 4.64 1.37
CA THR A 104 -11.75 3.99 2.02
C THR A 104 -12.70 5.03 2.61
N CYS A 105 -13.92 4.64 2.99
CA CYS A 105 -14.85 5.56 3.68
C CYS A 105 -14.23 6.18 4.94
N GLY A 106 -13.40 5.44 5.67
CA GLY A 106 -12.69 5.93 6.85
C GLY A 106 -11.68 7.02 6.49
N MET A 107 -10.88 6.82 5.44
CA MET A 107 -9.91 7.82 4.97
C MET A 107 -10.58 9.09 4.45
N ILE A 108 -11.74 8.97 3.80
CA ILE A 108 -12.54 10.14 3.37
C ILE A 108 -13.04 10.91 4.59
N ALA A 109 -13.55 10.20 5.61
CA ALA A 109 -14.04 10.80 6.85
C ALA A 109 -12.93 11.57 7.58
N GLU A 110 -11.74 10.97 7.71
CA GLU A 110 -10.55 11.60 8.29
C GLU A 110 -10.12 12.84 7.50
N ARG A 111 -10.03 12.76 6.16
CA ARG A 111 -9.62 13.89 5.32
C ARG A 111 -10.58 15.06 5.35
N LEU A 112 -11.87 14.79 5.45
CA LEU A 112 -12.91 15.83 5.46
C LEU A 112 -13.26 16.29 6.88
N GLY A 113 -12.71 15.66 7.92
CA GLY A 113 -13.04 15.98 9.32
C GLY A 113 -14.50 15.73 9.67
N ILE A 114 -15.15 14.75 9.04
CA ILE A 114 -16.57 14.41 9.24
C ILE A 114 -16.74 12.98 9.72
N SER A 115 -17.91 12.64 10.25
CA SER A 115 -18.20 11.26 10.65
C SER A 115 -18.34 10.35 9.44
N THR A 116 -17.88 9.10 9.58
CA THR A 116 -18.02 8.06 8.55
C THR A 116 -19.47 7.84 8.14
N HIS A 117 -20.43 8.05 9.06
CA HIS A 117 -21.86 7.99 8.76
C HIS A 117 -22.29 9.05 7.74
N LYS A 118 -21.79 10.30 7.86
CA LYS A 118 -22.07 11.36 6.88
C LYS A 118 -21.50 11.02 5.51
N VAL A 119 -20.28 10.45 5.46
CA VAL A 119 -19.66 9.96 4.22
C VAL A 119 -20.52 8.89 3.55
N VAL A 120 -20.98 7.88 4.31
CA VAL A 120 -21.85 6.82 3.79
C VAL A 120 -23.18 7.39 3.29
N GLY A 121 -23.75 8.38 3.98
CA GLY A 121 -24.93 9.11 3.55
C GLY A 121 -24.72 9.82 2.20
N ALA A 122 -23.62 10.55 2.05
CA ALA A 122 -23.27 11.23 0.80
C ALA A 122 -23.06 10.25 -0.36
N ILE A 123 -22.36 9.13 -0.12
CA ILE A 123 -22.14 8.07 -1.13
C ILE A 123 -23.47 7.49 -1.62
N LYS A 124 -24.43 7.28 -0.71
CA LYS A 124 -25.78 6.80 -1.06
C LYS A 124 -26.56 7.86 -1.85
N LYS A 125 -26.54 9.11 -1.41
CA LYS A 125 -27.26 10.23 -2.07
C LYS A 125 -26.73 10.48 -3.48
N LEU A 126 -25.42 10.35 -3.68
CA LEU A 126 -24.75 10.57 -4.96
C LEU A 126 -24.67 9.30 -5.85
N SER A 127 -25.29 8.19 -5.42
CA SER A 127 -25.27 6.89 -6.13
C SER A 127 -23.88 6.46 -6.61
N MET A 128 -22.86 6.65 -5.75
CA MET A 128 -21.47 6.38 -6.13
C MET A 128 -21.11 4.89 -6.09
N ARG A 129 -21.80 4.09 -5.29
CA ARG A 129 -21.50 2.65 -5.13
C ARG A 129 -21.87 1.89 -6.40
N GLY A 130 -20.94 1.13 -6.95
CA GLY A 130 -21.07 0.40 -8.22
C GLY A 130 -20.74 1.22 -9.45
N ASN A 131 -20.51 2.53 -9.31
CA ASN A 131 -20.08 3.38 -10.42
C ASN A 131 -18.56 3.29 -10.58
N THR A 132 -18.10 2.80 -11.73
CA THR A 132 -16.68 2.59 -12.06
C THR A 132 -15.86 3.87 -12.23
N SER A 133 -16.45 5.06 -12.14
CA SER A 133 -15.70 6.32 -12.03
C SER A 133 -15.36 6.69 -10.59
N TYR A 134 -16.15 6.19 -9.62
CA TYR A 134 -16.09 6.63 -8.22
C TYR A 134 -15.76 5.52 -7.23
N HIS A 135 -16.12 4.28 -7.54
CA HIS A 135 -16.11 3.16 -6.60
C HIS A 135 -15.53 1.90 -7.24
N LYS A 136 -14.75 1.18 -6.43
CA LYS A 136 -14.29 -0.15 -6.77
C LYS A 136 -14.28 -1.06 -5.55
N CYS A 137 -14.58 -2.32 -5.79
CA CYS A 137 -14.57 -3.37 -4.77
C CYS A 137 -13.33 -4.24 -4.99
N PHE A 138 -12.49 -4.35 -3.97
CA PHE A 138 -11.28 -5.18 -4.00
C PHE A 138 -11.46 -6.35 -3.04
N GLN A 139 -11.15 -7.56 -3.49
CA GLN A 139 -11.16 -8.75 -2.65
C GLN A 139 -9.83 -8.84 -1.89
N ILE A 140 -9.89 -8.78 -0.55
CA ILE A 140 -8.69 -8.86 0.30
C ILE A 140 -8.45 -10.29 0.80
N GLY A 141 -9.49 -11.13 0.82
CA GLY A 141 -9.40 -12.53 1.25
C GLY A 141 -10.53 -13.39 0.70
N VAL A 142 -10.62 -14.63 1.16
CA VAL A 142 -11.55 -15.64 0.62
C VAL A 142 -13.02 -15.17 0.68
N LYS A 143 -13.40 -14.41 1.72
CA LYS A 143 -14.76 -13.88 1.91
C LYS A 143 -14.80 -12.41 2.28
N SER A 144 -13.68 -11.68 2.15
CA SER A 144 -13.57 -10.28 2.55
C SER A 144 -13.37 -9.37 1.35
N PHE A 145 -14.17 -8.31 1.32
CA PHE A 145 -14.13 -7.27 0.30
C PHE A 145 -13.94 -5.91 0.96
N THR A 146 -13.14 -5.06 0.33
CA THR A 146 -12.97 -3.66 0.72
C THR A 146 -13.46 -2.77 -0.39
N HIS A 147 -14.26 -1.78 -0.01
CA HIS A 147 -14.75 -0.75 -0.90
C HIS A 147 -13.80 0.44 -0.87
N LYS A 148 -13.19 0.73 -2.01
CA LYS A 148 -12.35 1.91 -2.19
C LYS A 148 -12.99 2.87 -3.20
N TYR A 149 -12.58 4.13 -3.12
CA TYR A 149 -13.13 5.26 -3.86
C TYR A 149 -12.02 6.10 -4.47
N SER A 150 -12.32 6.70 -5.61
CA SER A 150 -11.39 7.56 -6.37
C SER A 150 -11.29 8.96 -5.76
N GLU A 151 -10.29 9.73 -6.22
CA GLU A 151 -10.16 11.15 -5.88
C GLU A 151 -11.39 11.97 -6.29
N GLU A 152 -12.00 11.65 -7.43
CA GLU A 152 -13.21 12.34 -7.88
C GLU A 152 -14.39 12.15 -6.91
N ALA A 153 -14.49 10.98 -6.28
CA ALA A 153 -15.49 10.71 -5.26
C ALA A 153 -15.27 11.61 -4.03
N LEU A 154 -14.02 11.79 -3.59
CA LEU A 154 -13.67 12.69 -2.49
C LEU A 154 -14.12 14.12 -2.78
N ILE A 155 -13.81 14.64 -3.98
CA ILE A 155 -14.18 16.00 -4.40
C ILE A 155 -15.70 16.18 -4.41
N LYS A 156 -16.45 15.20 -4.95
CA LYS A 156 -17.91 15.28 -5.00
C LYS A 156 -18.54 15.20 -3.60
N ILE A 157 -18.05 14.31 -2.74
CA ILE A 157 -18.53 14.20 -1.35
C ILE A 157 -18.26 15.50 -0.59
N LYS A 158 -17.08 16.10 -0.77
CA LYS A 158 -16.76 17.40 -0.17
C LYS A 158 -17.78 18.48 -0.56
N LYS A 159 -18.06 18.62 -1.87
CA LYS A 159 -19.04 19.59 -2.37
C LYS A 159 -20.44 19.35 -1.79
N GLU A 160 -20.86 18.09 -1.72
CA GLU A 160 -22.17 17.71 -1.18
C GLU A 160 -22.31 18.02 0.32
N VAL A 161 -21.24 17.81 1.08
CA VAL A 161 -21.20 18.11 2.51
C VAL A 161 -21.19 19.61 2.75
N GLU A 162 -20.46 20.38 1.95
CA GLU A 162 -20.48 21.84 1.98
C GLU A 162 -21.88 22.39 1.64
N SER A 163 -22.56 21.82 0.65
CA SER A 163 -23.93 22.24 0.29
C SER A 163 -25.01 21.80 1.29
N SER A 164 -24.76 20.75 2.08
CA SER A 164 -25.71 20.24 3.08
C SER A 164 -25.50 20.85 4.48
N ASN A 165 -24.50 21.72 4.65
CA ASN A 165 -24.22 22.44 5.90
C ASN A 165 -24.70 23.92 5.86
N LEU A 166 -25.61 24.24 4.94
CA LEU A 166 -26.50 25.42 4.93
C LEU A 166 -27.94 24.94 5.16
#